data_AF-A0A1N7PSB4-F1
#
_entry.id   AF-A0A1N7PSB4-F1
#
_cell.length_a   1.000
_cell.length_b   1.000
_cell.length_c   1.000
_cell.angle_alpha   90.00
_cell.angle_beta   90.00
_cell.angle_gamma   90.00
#
_symmetry.space_group_name_H-M   'P 1'
#
loop_
_entity.id
_entity.type
_entity.pdbx_description
1 polymer ?
#
loop_
_entity_poly.entity_id
_entity_poly.type
_entity_poly.pdbx_seq_one_letter_code
_entity_poly.pdbx_strand_id
1 'polypeptide(L)'
;MKVTSVLLNIKEEDFDLYEEELTRLGWERIGGQAVYRKKYGTTEAEVKEHIPTFSADVYLTVTARNEQGITFDTINRILKELQEADRTAD
;
A
#
# COMPACT_ATOMS: atom_id res chain seq x y z
N MET A 1 18.84 -3.33 -16.11
CA MET A 1 18.36 -2.65 -14.90
C MET A 1 17.14 -3.39 -14.40
N LYS A 2 17.03 -3.70 -13.10
CA LYS A 2 15.85 -4.36 -12.51
C LYS A 2 15.32 -3.53 -11.35
N VAL A 3 14.00 -3.38 -11.27
CA VAL A 3 13.33 -2.76 -10.12
C VAL A 3 13.14 -3.85 -9.08
N THR A 4 13.76 -3.74 -7.92
CA THR A 4 13.61 -4.72 -6.83
C THR A 4 12.78 -4.20 -5.66
N SER A 5 12.58 -2.88 -5.61
CA SER A 5 11.70 -2.24 -4.64
C SER A 5 11.03 -1.02 -5.24
N VAL A 6 9.78 -0.81 -4.86
CA VAL A 6 9.01 0.40 -5.12
C VAL A 6 8.54 0.92 -3.77
N LEU A 7 8.72 2.23 -3.56
CA LEU A 7 8.16 2.95 -2.42
C LEU A 7 7.27 4.05 -2.95
N LEU A 8 6.03 4.10 -2.46
CA LEU A 8 5.06 5.13 -2.76
C LEU A 8 4.55 5.72 -1.45
N ASN A 9 4.43 7.04 -1.39
CA ASN A 9 3.74 7.72 -0.31
C ASN A 9 2.46 8.31 -0.88
N ILE A 10 1.33 7.94 -0.30
CA ILE A 10 0.01 8.45 -0.66
C ILE A 10 -0.45 9.33 0.50
N LYS A 11 -0.96 10.53 0.20
CA LYS A 11 -1.56 11.38 1.22
C LYS A 11 -3.03 11.01 1.31
N GLU A 12 -3.51 10.66 2.50
CA GLU A 12 -4.86 10.18 2.69
C GLU A 12 -5.61 10.99 3.76
N GLU A 13 -6.87 11.30 3.51
CA GLU A 13 -7.70 12.11 4.41
C GLU A 13 -8.51 11.24 5.39
N ASP A 14 -8.91 10.03 4.97
CA ASP A 14 -9.69 9.08 5.79
C ASP A 14 -9.05 7.69 5.75
N PHE A 15 -8.14 7.45 6.69
CA PHE A 15 -7.39 6.20 6.76
C PHE A 15 -8.24 5.02 7.25
N ASP A 16 -9.20 5.25 8.14
CA ASP A 16 -10.06 4.19 8.67
C ASP A 16 -10.90 3.56 7.54
N LEU A 17 -11.47 4.38 6.65
CA LEU A 17 -12.19 3.89 5.47
C LEU A 17 -11.26 3.11 4.52
N TYR A 18 -10.02 3.58 4.35
CA TYR A 18 -9.02 2.92 3.52
C TYR A 18 -8.64 1.54 4.09
N GLU A 19 -8.48 1.41 5.40
CA GLU A 19 -8.17 0.13 6.09
C GLU A 19 -9.26 -0.93 5.83
N GLU A 20 -10.53 -0.54 5.88
CA GLU A 20 -11.67 -1.43 5.61
C GLU A 20 -11.63 -1.94 4.17
N GLU A 21 -11.37 -1.04 3.21
CA GLU A 21 -11.31 -1.38 1.79
C GLU A 21 -10.09 -2.25 1.45
N LEU A 22 -8.92 -1.98 2.05
CA LEU A 22 -7.74 -2.86 1.93
C LEU A 22 -8.07 -4.28 2.40
N THR A 23 -8.73 -4.40 3.55
CA THR A 23 -9.15 -5.70 4.10
C THR A 23 -10.13 -6.40 3.16
N ARG A 24 -11.09 -5.66 2.59
CA ARG A 24 -12.05 -6.17 1.58
C ARG A 24 -11.36 -6.67 0.31
N LEU A 25 -10.29 -6.01 -0.11
CA LEU A 25 -9.48 -6.38 -1.28
C LEU A 25 -8.50 -7.53 -0.99
N GLY A 26 -8.50 -8.09 0.23
CA GLY A 26 -7.71 -9.25 0.61
C GLY A 26 -6.29 -8.90 1.05
N TRP A 27 -6.06 -7.67 1.52
CA TRP A 27 -4.85 -7.36 2.27
C TRP A 27 -4.98 -7.89 3.69
N GLU A 28 -3.91 -8.52 4.18
CA GLU A 28 -3.88 -9.10 5.52
C GLU A 28 -3.26 -8.11 6.50
N ARG A 29 -3.98 -7.77 7.56
CA ARG A 29 -3.43 -6.96 8.66
C ARG A 29 -2.40 -7.77 9.44
N ILE A 30 -1.22 -7.20 9.65
CA ILE A 30 -0.09 -7.84 10.31
C ILE A 30 0.05 -7.31 11.74
N GLY A 31 -0.27 -8.15 12.72
CA GLY A 31 -0.20 -7.82 14.14
C GLY A 31 -1.31 -6.86 14.59
N GLY A 32 -1.07 -6.14 15.69
CA GLY A 32 -2.00 -5.15 16.24
C GLY A 32 -1.76 -3.72 15.74
N GLN A 33 -1.05 -3.55 14.63
CA GLN A 33 -0.70 -2.25 14.05
C GLN A 33 -1.43 -2.04 12.71
N ALA A 34 -1.51 -0.79 12.24
CA ALA A 34 -2.02 -0.38 10.94
C ALA A 34 -1.04 -0.73 9.80
N VAL A 35 -0.72 -2.02 9.68
CA VAL A 35 0.20 -2.58 8.70
C VAL A 35 -0.52 -3.68 7.93
N TYR A 36 -0.57 -3.56 6.63
CA TYR A 36 -1.28 -4.47 5.73
C TYR A 36 -0.33 -5.08 4.73
N ARG A 37 -0.49 -6.35 4.41
CA ARG A 37 0.39 -7.06 3.50
C ARG A 37 -0.39 -7.89 2.48
N LYS A 38 0.13 -7.94 1.26
CA LYS A 38 -0.39 -8.80 0.20
C LYS A 38 0.73 -9.27 -0.71
N LYS A 39 0.55 -10.46 -1.30
CA LYS A 39 1.49 -11.04 -2.27
C LYS A 39 0.93 -10.99 -3.68
N TYR A 40 1.76 -10.53 -4.61
CA TYR A 40 1.53 -10.52 -6.05
C TYR A 40 2.56 -11.44 -6.70
N GLY A 41 2.28 -12.75 -6.68
CA GLY A 41 3.23 -13.78 -7.09
C GLY A 41 4.45 -13.82 -6.16
N THR A 42 5.63 -13.49 -6.68
CA THR A 42 6.87 -13.38 -5.90
C THR A 42 7.13 -12.00 -5.30
N THR A 43 6.28 -11.02 -5.60
CA THR A 43 6.39 -9.66 -5.04
C THR A 43 5.54 -9.54 -3.79
N GLU A 44 6.16 -9.15 -2.68
CA GLU A 44 5.44 -8.81 -1.46
C GLU A 44 5.22 -7.30 -1.41
N ALA A 45 3.98 -6.87 -1.16
CA ALA A 45 3.62 -5.48 -0.98
C ALA A 45 3.11 -5.27 0.46
N GLU A 46 3.46 -4.13 1.02
CA GLU A 46 3.10 -3.73 2.39
C GLU A 46 2.60 -2.30 2.37
N VAL A 47 1.48 -2.03 3.04
CA VAL A 47 0.91 -0.70 3.27
C VAL A 47 1.02 -0.41 4.75
N LYS A 48 1.51 0.78 5.10
CA LYS A 48 1.66 1.24 6.48
C LYS A 48 1.12 2.63 6.64
N GLU A 49 0.35 2.85 7.69
CA GLU A 49 0.06 4.21 8.14
C GLU A 49 1.35 4.88 8.62
N HIS A 50 1.56 6.11 8.18
CA HIS A 50 2.63 6.99 8.60
C HIS A 50 2.05 8.36 8.93
N ILE A 51 1.98 8.68 10.22
CA ILE A 51 1.63 10.01 10.71
C ILE A 51 2.94 10.75 11.03
N PRO A 52 3.32 11.79 10.26
CA PRO A 52 4.52 12.57 10.54
C PRO A 52 4.39 13.27 11.90
N THR A 53 5.45 13.27 12.71
CA THR A 53 5.45 13.80 14.09
C THR A 53 5.01 15.28 14.22
N PHE A 54 5.04 16.04 13.11
CA PHE A 54 4.72 17.47 13.09
C PHE A 54 3.61 17.84 12.08
N SER A 55 2.84 16.87 11.58
CA SER A 55 1.68 17.15 10.70
C SER A 55 0.42 16.47 11.22
N ALA A 56 -0.73 17.09 10.97
CA ALA A 56 -2.05 16.46 11.10
C ALA A 56 -2.41 15.62 9.85
N ASP A 57 -1.59 15.67 8.80
CA ASP A 57 -1.79 14.89 7.57
C ASP A 57 -1.44 13.41 7.81
N VAL A 58 -2.34 12.51 7.42
CA VAL A 58 -2.08 11.07 7.40
C VAL A 58 -1.48 10.69 6.05
N TYR A 59 -0.43 9.87 6.08
CA TYR A 59 0.18 9.31 4.88
C TYR A 59 0.16 7.79 4.94
N LEU A 60 0.06 7.18 3.77
CA LEU A 60 0.24 5.76 3.55
C LEU A 60 1.60 5.53 2.89
N THR A 61 2.47 4.78 3.55
CA THR A 61 3.68 4.27 2.91
C THR A 61 3.40 2.89 2.35
N VAL A 62 3.46 2.77 1.03
CA VAL A 62 3.37 1.51 0.31
C VAL A 62 4.78 1.07 -0.11
N THR A 63 5.17 -0.14 0.26
CA THR A 63 6.44 -0.73 -0.11
C THR A 63 6.21 -2.06 -0.81
N ALA A 64 6.64 -2.18 -2.06
CA ALA A 64 6.72 -3.46 -2.77
C ALA A 64 8.17 -3.92 -2.86
N ARG A 65 8.43 -5.23 -2.64
CA ARG A 65 9.77 -5.83 -2.67
C ARG A 65 9.77 -7.16 -3.40
N ASN A 66 10.79 -7.34 -4.25
CA ASN A 66 11.10 -8.60 -4.92
C ASN A 66 12.58 -8.62 -5.34
N GLU A 67 13.37 -9.52 -4.76
CA GLU A 67 14.81 -9.63 -5.07
C GLU A 67 15.09 -10.08 -6.50
N GLN A 68 14.17 -10.84 -7.09
CA GLN A 68 14.25 -11.34 -8.46
C GLN A 68 13.87 -10.26 -9.48
N GLY A 69 13.09 -9.26 -9.05
CA GLY A 69 12.65 -8.13 -9.85
C GLY A 69 11.13 -8.02 -9.92
N ILE A 70 10.63 -6.80 -9.89
CA ILE A 70 9.21 -6.46 -9.99
C ILE A 70 8.93 -6.08 -11.45
N THR A 71 7.97 -6.76 -12.06
CA THR A 71 7.54 -6.43 -13.42
C THR A 71 6.67 -5.18 -13.42
N PHE A 72 6.69 -4.43 -14.53
CA PHE A 72 5.82 -3.25 -14.68
C PHE A 72 4.34 -3.59 -14.50
N ASP A 73 3.89 -4.74 -15.00
CA ASP A 73 2.52 -5.22 -14.81
C ASP A 73 2.17 -5.40 -13.33
N THR A 74 3.09 -5.97 -12.53
CA THR A 74 2.89 -6.11 -11.08
C THR A 74 2.77 -4.76 -10.39
N ILE A 75 3.61 -3.79 -10.75
CA ILE A 75 3.54 -2.43 -10.22
C ILE A 75 2.18 -1.81 -10.56
N ASN A 76 1.76 -1.90 -11.82
CA ASN A 76 0.48 -1.35 -12.27
C ASN A 76 -0.71 -2.01 -11.57
N ARG A 77 -0.67 -3.32 -11.33
CA ARG A 77 -1.71 -4.04 -10.57
C ARG A 77 -1.78 -3.57 -9.12
N ILE A 78 -0.64 -3.39 -8.46
CA ILE A 78 -0.60 -2.85 -7.08
C ILE A 78 -1.23 -1.45 -7.07
N LEU A 79 -0.81 -0.57 -7.98
CA LEU A 79 -1.32 0.81 -8.05
C LEU A 79 -2.83 0.87 -8.30
N LYS A 80 -3.35 0.07 -9.23
CA LYS A 80 -4.79 0.01 -9.52
C LYS A 80 -5.59 -0.45 -8.31
N GLU A 81 -5.11 -1.47 -7.61
CA GLU A 81 -5.82 -1.97 -6.44
C GLU A 81 -5.82 -0.96 -5.28
N LEU A 82 -4.73 -0.22 -5.10
CA LEU A 82 -4.66 0.88 -4.13
C LEU A 82 -5.57 2.04 -4.51
N GLN A 83 -5.73 2.32 -5.80
CA GLN A 83 -6.68 3.31 -6.31
C GLN A 83 -8.13 2.84 -6.16
N GLU A 84 -8.40 1.53 -6.23
CA GLU A 84 -9.72 0.96 -5.95
C GLU A 84 -10.07 0.96 -4.45
N ALA A 85 -9.04 0.94 -3.60
CA ALA A 85 -9.19 1.09 -2.15
C ALA A 85 -9.48 2.54 -1.75
N ASP A 86 -8.97 3.50 -2.53
CA ASP A 86 -9.30 4.91 -2.36
C ASP A 86 -10.76 5.15 -2.78
N ARG A 87 -11.57 5.53 -1.79
CA ARG A 87 -12.98 5.91 -1.97
C ARG A 87 -13.25 7.36 -1.62
N THR A 88 -12.20 8.16 -1.43
CA THR A 88 -12.34 9.59 -1.24
C THR A 88 -12.85 10.23 -2.54
N ALA A 89 -13.60 11.33 -2.41
CA ALA A 89 -14.11 12.03 -3.58
C ALA A 89 -13.00 12.93 -4.16
N ASP A 90 -12.77 12.85 -5.48
CA ASP A 90 -11.86 13.71 -6.24
C ASP A 90 -12.10 15.23 -5.99
#